data_AF-A0A2R9SZD3-F1
#
_entry.id   AF-A0A2R9SZD3-F1
#
_cell.length_a   1.000
_cell.length_b   1.000
_cell.length_c   1.000
_cell.angle_alpha   90.00
_cell.angle_beta   90.00
_cell.angle_gamma   90.00
#
_symmetry.space_group_name_H-M   'P 1'
#
loop_
_entity.id
_entity.type
_entity.pdbx_description
1 polymer ?
#
loop_
_entity_poly.entity_id
_entity_poly.type
_entity_poly.pdbx_seq_one_letter_code
_entity_poly.pdbx_strand_id
1 'polypeptide(L)'
;MLDVWNDFDPFHSYGELQKQQLNAELDEWFERQLSTWASGPIPLNSAAYDRVTKEKYEWLERINPQAHLLRWVCRHLIMNQRIKNAIGQHAGKRLLCIVGADHNHALYEGLAPVKDIQLVYPLR
;
A
#
# COMPACT_ATOMS: atom_id res chain seq x y z
N MET A 1 20.54 -10.56 -10.53
CA MET A 1 19.60 -10.13 -9.47
C MET A 1 18.48 -11.17 -9.51
N LEU A 2 18.44 -12.11 -8.56
CA LEU A 2 17.28 -13.01 -8.42
C LEU A 2 16.11 -12.08 -8.13
N ASP A 3 15.23 -11.89 -9.10
CA ASP A 3 14.10 -10.98 -8.94
C ASP A 3 13.07 -11.68 -8.06
N VAL A 4 13.31 -11.60 -6.75
CA VAL A 4 12.44 -12.10 -5.67
C VAL A 4 10.99 -11.69 -5.94
N TRP A 5 10.76 -10.56 -6.60
CA TRP A 5 9.41 -10.11 -6.92
C TRP A 5 8.72 -10.98 -7.97
N ASN A 6 9.44 -11.54 -8.95
CA ASN A 6 8.88 -12.45 -9.95
C ASN A 6 8.50 -13.80 -9.33
N ASP A 7 9.30 -14.31 -8.39
CA ASP A 7 8.99 -15.56 -7.67
C ASP A 7 7.75 -15.41 -6.77
N PHE A 8 7.37 -14.17 -6.44
CA PHE A 8 6.15 -13.85 -5.69
C PHE A 8 5.12 -13.09 -6.55
N ASP A 9 5.14 -13.23 -7.87
CA ASP A 9 4.04 -12.75 -8.71
C ASP A 9 2.72 -13.39 -8.21
N PRO A 10 1.68 -12.60 -7.85
CA PRO A 10 0.45 -13.15 -7.29
C PRO A 10 -0.22 -14.22 -8.16
N PHE A 11 0.02 -14.20 -9.46
CA PHE A 11 -0.60 -15.08 -10.44
C PHE A 11 0.34 -16.18 -10.95
N HIS A 12 1.56 -16.33 -10.39
CA HIS A 12 2.59 -17.25 -10.91
C HIS A 12 2.12 -18.71 -11.03
N SER A 13 1.22 -19.15 -10.13
CA SER A 13 0.74 -20.54 -10.03
C SER A 13 -0.42 -20.87 -10.97
N TYR A 14 -0.99 -19.87 -11.65
CA TYR A 14 -2.15 -20.03 -12.52
C TYR A 14 -1.74 -20.34 -13.96
N GLY A 15 -2.63 -21.04 -14.69
CA GLY A 15 -2.46 -21.23 -16.13
C GLY A 15 -2.65 -19.93 -16.91
N GLU A 16 -2.14 -19.83 -18.13
CA GLU A 16 -2.12 -18.60 -18.93
C GLU A 16 -3.50 -17.96 -19.11
N LEU A 17 -4.55 -18.75 -19.35
CA LEU A 17 -5.90 -18.21 -19.48
C LEU A 17 -6.41 -17.56 -18.19
N GLN A 18 -6.15 -18.19 -17.04
CA GLN A 18 -6.52 -17.65 -15.74
C GLN A 18 -5.69 -16.41 -15.39
N LYS A 19 -4.39 -16.41 -15.71
CA LYS A 19 -3.54 -15.22 -15.57
C LYS A 19 -4.09 -14.04 -16.37
N GLN A 20 -4.53 -14.25 -17.61
CA GLN A 20 -5.12 -13.18 -18.42
C GLN A 20 -6.39 -12.61 -17.78
N GLN A 21 -7.26 -13.46 -17.24
CA GLN A 21 -8.47 -13.03 -16.53
C GLN A 21 -8.14 -12.24 -15.26
N LEU A 22 -7.20 -12.73 -14.45
CA LEU A 22 -6.77 -12.07 -13.22
C LEU A 22 -6.07 -10.73 -13.48
N ASN A 23 -5.28 -10.63 -14.56
CA ASN A 23 -4.68 -9.36 -14.99
C ASN A 23 -5.75 -8.36 -15.44
N ALA A 24 -6.77 -8.80 -16.19
CA ALA A 24 -7.88 -7.92 -16.57
C ALA A 24 -8.64 -7.40 -15.34
N GLU A 25 -8.87 -8.25 -14.32
CA GLU A 25 -9.49 -7.81 -13.06
C GLU A 25 -8.57 -6.85 -12.27
N LEU A 26 -7.24 -7.08 -12.29
CA LEU A 26 -6.28 -6.15 -11.71
C LEU A 26 -6.30 -4.78 -12.39
N ASP A 27 -6.45 -4.74 -13.72
CA ASP A 27 -6.62 -3.50 -14.48
C ASP A 27 -7.92 -2.78 -14.08
N GLU A 28 -9.02 -3.51 -13.88
CA GLU A 28 -10.26 -2.91 -13.35
C GLU A 28 -10.07 -2.31 -11.95
N TRP A 29 -9.31 -2.98 -11.07
CA TRP A 29 -8.96 -2.43 -9.77
C TRP A 29 -8.15 -1.15 -9.89
N PHE A 30 -7.21 -1.10 -10.84
CA PHE A 30 -6.42 0.10 -11.10
C PHE A 30 -7.29 1.26 -11.60
N GLU A 31 -8.21 1.04 -12.52
CA GLU A 31 -9.14 2.06 -13.00
C GLU A 31 -10.07 2.56 -11.88
N ARG A 32 -10.59 1.65 -11.04
CA ARG A 32 -11.40 2.03 -9.86
C ARG A 32 -10.59 2.90 -8.90
N GLN A 33 -9.33 2.53 -8.65
CA GLN A 33 -8.44 3.28 -7.78
C GLN A 33 -8.17 4.67 -8.38
N LEU A 34 -7.84 4.74 -9.67
CA LEU A 34 -7.63 6.00 -10.38
C LEU A 34 -8.89 6.88 -10.42
N SER A 35 -10.10 6.33 -10.46
CA SER A 35 -11.33 7.15 -10.41
C SER A 35 -11.42 8.06 -9.17
N THR A 36 -10.67 7.75 -8.12
CA THR A 36 -10.60 8.52 -6.86
C THR A 36 -9.41 9.47 -6.77
N TRP A 37 -8.60 9.59 -7.84
CA TRP A 37 -7.30 10.28 -7.81
C TRP A 37 -7.41 11.74 -7.35
N ALA A 38 -8.50 12.43 -7.68
CA ALA A 38 -8.75 13.83 -7.36
C ALA A 38 -9.88 14.02 -6.34
N SER A 39 -10.18 13.01 -5.51
CA SER A 39 -11.23 13.13 -4.49
C SER A 39 -10.86 14.03 -3.30
N GLY A 40 -9.66 14.62 -3.28
CA GLY A 40 -9.19 15.57 -2.27
C GLY A 40 -8.39 16.73 -2.87
N PRO A 41 -7.97 17.71 -2.06
CA PRO A 41 -7.22 18.88 -2.53
C PRO A 41 -5.85 18.54 -3.15
N ILE A 42 -5.25 17.44 -2.69
CA ILE A 42 -3.98 16.92 -3.20
C ILE A 42 -4.26 15.58 -3.90
N PRO A 43 -3.81 15.41 -5.16
CA PRO A 43 -3.95 14.16 -5.89
C PRO A 43 -3.44 12.94 -5.11
N LEU A 44 -4.18 11.83 -5.17
CA LEU A 44 -3.84 10.54 -4.57
C LEU A 44 -3.68 10.58 -3.04
N ASN A 45 -4.15 11.64 -2.40
CA ASN A 45 -4.03 11.89 -0.96
C ASN A 45 -5.43 12.00 -0.34
N SER A 46 -6.14 10.88 -0.28
CA SER A 46 -7.50 10.87 0.25
C SER A 46 -7.90 9.50 0.79
N ALA A 47 -8.83 9.50 1.76
CA ALA A 47 -9.41 8.28 2.29
C ALA A 47 -10.17 7.46 1.22
N ALA A 48 -10.70 8.12 0.18
CA ALA A 48 -11.37 7.44 -0.93
C ALA A 48 -10.38 6.57 -1.73
N TYR A 49 -9.20 7.13 -2.04
CA TYR A 49 -8.12 6.40 -2.70
C TYR A 49 -7.61 5.25 -1.84
N ASP A 50 -7.39 5.51 -0.55
CA ASP A 50 -6.95 4.51 0.41
C ASP A 50 -7.88 3.32 0.52
N ARG A 51 -9.19 3.57 0.55
CA ARG A 51 -10.20 2.51 0.64
C ARG A 51 -10.12 1.57 -0.56
N VAL A 52 -10.12 2.10 -1.79
CA VAL A 52 -10.06 1.26 -3.00
C VAL A 52 -8.72 0.52 -3.08
N THR A 53 -7.64 1.18 -2.67
CA THR A 53 -6.32 0.55 -2.57
C THR A 53 -6.38 -0.67 -1.63
N LYS A 54 -6.96 -0.51 -0.45
CA LYS A 54 -7.07 -1.59 0.54
C LYS A 54 -7.89 -2.77 -0.01
N GLU A 55 -9.05 -2.49 -0.61
CA GLU A 55 -9.91 -3.50 -1.22
C GLU A 55 -9.18 -4.29 -2.33
N LYS A 56 -8.37 -3.62 -3.17
CA LYS A 56 -7.51 -4.26 -4.18
C LYS A 56 -6.52 -5.23 -3.55
N TYR A 57 -5.85 -4.85 -2.46
CA TYR A 57 -4.86 -5.72 -1.82
C TYR A 57 -5.49 -6.84 -0.99
N GLU A 58 -6.68 -6.64 -0.40
CA GLU A 58 -7.49 -7.71 0.21
C GLU A 58 -7.93 -8.74 -0.85
N TRP A 59 -8.24 -8.29 -2.07
CA TRP A 59 -8.49 -9.20 -3.20
C TRP A 59 -7.23 -9.99 -3.58
N LEU A 60 -6.07 -9.33 -3.69
CA LEU A 60 -4.80 -10.03 -3.95
C LEU A 60 -4.42 -11.03 -2.85
N GLU A 61 -4.76 -10.74 -1.59
CA GLU A 61 -4.57 -11.68 -0.47
C GLU A 61 -5.40 -12.97 -0.66
N ARG A 62 -6.67 -12.82 -1.09
CA ARG A 62 -7.53 -13.97 -1.38
C ARG A 62 -7.02 -14.82 -2.55
N ILE A 63 -6.35 -14.22 -3.52
CA ILE A 63 -5.76 -14.93 -4.67
C ILE A 63 -4.50 -15.67 -4.26
N ASN A 64 -3.55 -14.97 -3.64
CA ASN A 64 -2.28 -15.54 -3.26
C ASN A 64 -1.79 -14.93 -1.95
N PRO A 65 -2.13 -15.55 -0.80
CA PRO A 65 -1.79 -15.01 0.51
C PRO A 65 -0.27 -14.99 0.75
N GLN A 66 0.49 -15.91 0.15
CA GLN A 66 1.95 -15.93 0.28
C GLN A 66 2.60 -14.77 -0.46
N ALA A 67 2.18 -14.52 -1.71
CA ALA A 67 2.63 -13.36 -2.47
C ALA A 67 2.22 -12.04 -1.77
N HIS A 68 0.99 -11.97 -1.27
CA HIS A 68 0.50 -10.82 -0.50
C HIS A 68 1.35 -10.57 0.76
N LEU A 69 1.61 -11.61 1.55
CA LEU A 69 2.43 -11.51 2.76
C LEU A 69 3.80 -10.87 2.45
N LEU A 70 4.49 -11.35 1.42
CA LEU A 70 5.84 -10.89 1.11
C LEU A 70 5.88 -9.53 0.38
N ARG A 71 5.01 -9.34 -0.62
CA ARG A 71 5.00 -8.12 -1.45
C ARG A 71 4.33 -6.94 -0.76
N TRP A 72 3.36 -7.22 0.11
CA TRP A 72 2.53 -6.20 0.73
C TRP A 72 2.80 -6.06 2.23
N VAL A 73 2.53 -7.11 3.02
CA VAL A 73 2.57 -7.02 4.49
C VAL A 73 3.99 -6.78 5.00
N CYS A 74 4.95 -7.62 4.61
CA CYS A 74 6.35 -7.48 5.02
C CYS A 74 6.93 -6.12 4.62
N ARG A 75 6.60 -5.64 3.42
CA ARG A 75 7.03 -4.32 2.92
C ARG A 75 6.52 -3.20 3.83
N HIS A 76 5.23 -3.21 4.20
CA HIS A 76 4.68 -2.19 5.10
C HIS A 76 5.21 -2.28 6.52
N LEU A 77 5.45 -3.47 7.05
CA LEU A 77 6.09 -3.64 8.36
C LEU A 77 7.49 -3.00 8.38
N ILE A 78 8.28 -3.25 7.33
CA ILE A 78 9.62 -2.63 7.19
C ILE A 78 9.51 -1.12 7.04
N MET A 79 8.60 -0.62 6.21
CA MET A 79 8.39 0.82 6.02
C MET A 79 7.99 1.52 7.33
N ASN A 80 6.99 0.98 8.03
CA ASN A 80 6.54 1.50 9.31
C ASN A 80 7.66 1.49 10.35
N GLN A 81 8.45 0.41 10.43
CA GLN A 81 9.57 0.36 11.38
C GLN A 81 10.65 1.40 11.05
N ARG A 82 10.98 1.59 9.77
CA ARG A 82 11.94 2.63 9.36
C ARG A 82 11.46 4.03 9.70
N ILE A 83 10.17 4.32 9.50
CA ILE A 83 9.58 5.61 9.88
C ILE A 83 9.63 5.80 11.40
N LYS A 84 9.25 4.79 12.19
CA LYS A 84 9.35 4.84 13.67
C LYS A 84 10.78 5.10 14.14
N ASN A 85 11.77 4.46 13.52
CA ASN A 85 13.18 4.71 13.83
C ASN A 85 13.58 6.16 13.52
N ALA A 86 13.17 6.70 12.38
CA ALA A 86 13.44 8.09 12.02
C ALA A 86 12.78 9.08 12.98
N ILE A 87 11.54 8.82 13.40
CA ILE A 87 10.83 9.61 14.42
C ILE A 87 11.64 9.63 15.73
N GLY A 88 12.12 8.46 16.18
CA GLY A 88 12.96 8.36 17.38
C GLY A 88 14.29 9.13 17.26
N GLN A 89 14.94 9.09 16.10
CA GLN A 89 16.19 9.82 15.83
C GLN A 89 16.00 11.35 15.75
N HIS A 90 14.77 11.81 15.47
CA HIS A 90 14.44 13.21 15.28
C HIS A 90 13.31 13.67 16.22
N ALA A 91 13.40 13.27 17.49
CA ALA A 91 12.40 13.60 18.51
C ALA A 91 12.13 15.12 18.58
N GLY A 92 10.85 15.49 18.67
CA GLY A 92 10.40 16.89 18.72
C GLY A 92 10.47 17.64 17.39
N LYS A 93 10.87 17.00 16.29
CA LYS A 93 10.86 17.60 14.95
C LYS A 93 9.60 17.21 14.17
N ARG A 94 9.23 18.07 13.22
CA ARG A 94 8.23 17.75 12.20
C ARG A 94 8.92 17.01 11.06
N LEU A 95 8.35 15.89 10.64
CA LEU A 95 8.87 15.05 9.57
C LEU A 95 7.86 15.00 8.43
N LEU A 96 8.32 15.28 7.20
CA LEU A 96 7.55 15.03 5.98
C LEU A 96 7.91 13.64 5.46
N CYS A 97 6.92 12.75 5.38
CA CYS A 97 7.09 11.41 4.81
C CYS A 97 6.52 11.40 3.40
N ILE A 98 7.35 11.02 2.41
CA ILE A 98 6.95 10.91 1.01
C ILE A 98 7.00 9.43 0.63
N VAL A 99 5.89 8.90 0.15
CA VAL A 99 5.75 7.51 -0.29
C VAL A 99 4.87 7.42 -1.53
N GLY A 100 4.90 6.26 -2.21
CA GLY A 100 3.91 5.95 -3.24
C GLY A 100 2.50 5.88 -2.64
N ALA A 101 1.50 6.40 -3.36
CA ALA A 101 0.14 6.59 -2.84
C ALA A 101 -0.51 5.29 -2.33
N ASP A 102 -0.20 4.16 -2.96
CA ASP A 102 -0.69 2.84 -2.54
C ASP A 102 -0.34 2.50 -1.07
N HIS A 103 0.70 3.10 -0.51
CA HIS A 103 1.17 2.81 0.84
C HIS A 103 0.50 3.65 1.94
N ASN A 104 -0.23 4.70 1.56
CA ASN A 104 -0.74 5.70 2.50
C ASN A 104 -1.58 5.09 3.62
N HIS A 105 -2.58 4.26 3.27
CA HIS A 105 -3.45 3.60 4.25
C HIS A 105 -2.66 2.75 5.26
N ALA A 106 -1.71 1.93 4.79
CA ALA A 106 -0.96 1.02 5.65
C ALA A 106 0.02 1.74 6.58
N LEU A 107 0.52 2.92 6.17
CA LEU A 107 1.29 3.80 7.04
C LEU A 107 0.39 4.52 8.04
N TYR A 108 -0.78 4.98 7.61
CA TYR A 108 -1.76 5.58 8.51
C TYR A 108 -2.16 4.61 9.61
N GLU A 109 -2.59 3.40 9.25
CA GLU A 109 -2.97 2.35 10.20
C GLU A 109 -1.80 1.91 11.10
N GLY A 110 -0.57 1.87 10.57
CA GLY A 110 0.62 1.44 11.33
C GLY A 110 1.20 2.51 12.28
N LEU A 111 0.86 3.78 12.09
CA LEU A 111 1.40 4.93 12.83
C LEU A 111 0.36 5.64 13.69
N ALA A 112 -0.90 5.72 13.27
CA ALA A 112 -1.97 6.38 14.03
C ALA A 112 -2.16 5.85 15.47
N PRO A 113 -1.97 4.54 15.76
CA PRO A 113 -2.09 4.02 17.12
C PRO A 113 -0.86 4.30 18.01
N VAL A 114 0.24 4.79 17.45
CA VAL A 114 1.50 4.95 18.18
C VAL A 114 1.42 6.19 19.07
N LYS A 115 1.63 6.00 20.36
CA LYS A 115 1.66 7.10 21.33
C LYS A 115 2.77 8.09 20.95
N ASP A 116 2.52 9.36 21.25
CA ASP A 116 3.46 10.48 21.04
C ASP A 116 3.78 10.80 19.58
N ILE A 117 3.03 10.21 18.62
CA ILE A 117 3.06 10.60 17.20
C ILE A 117 1.79 11.36 16.86
N GLN A 118 1.91 12.64 16.50
CA GLN A 118 0.83 13.39 15.86
C GLN A 118 0.89 13.18 14.34
N LEU A 119 0.14 12.20 13.85
CA LEU A 119 0.04 11.94 12.42
C LEU A 119 -0.96 12.91 11.75
N VAL A 120 -0.51 13.58 10.69
CA VAL A 120 -1.36 14.43 9.84
C VAL A 120 -1.50 13.77 8.48
N TYR A 121 -2.68 13.19 8.25
CA TYR A 121 -3.05 12.59 6.97
C TYR A 121 -4.59 12.43 6.91
N PRO A 122 -5.26 12.69 5.77
CA PRO A 122 -4.73 13.30 4.56
C PRO A 122 -4.19 14.71 4.78
N LEU A 123 -3.26 15.14 3.94
CA LEU A 123 -2.74 16.50 3.90
C LEU A 123 -3.80 17.44 3.28
N ARG A 124 -3.73 18.72 3.66
CA ARG A 124 -4.67 19.77 3.23
C ARG A 124 -3.92 20.97 2.69
#